data_AF-A0A6J0MRZ1-F1
#
_entry.id   AF-A0A6J0MRZ1-F1
#
_cell.length_a   1.000
_cell.length_b   1.000
_cell.length_c   1.000
_cell.angle_alpha   90.00
_cell.angle_beta   90.00
_cell.angle_gamma   90.00
#
_symmetry.space_group_name_H-M   'P 1'
#
loop_
_entity.id
_entity.type
_entity.pdbx_description
1 polymer ?
#
loop_
_entity_poly.entity_id
_entity_poly.type
_entity_poly.pdbx_seq_one_letter_code
_entity_poly.pdbx_strand_id
1 'polypeptide(L)'
;MDGSGNECLPNTAESHQRKENFVRHMKEWMDICARTTMIRVEGFNTSSDRLVLYRALKDLFETCGEVENIEIRVDPESKLIRSCLVILLGEGAKEKALLLNGSEVEGRKLTLSAVEPTDGLTTSARAAKYVEDFQKNRSESISVTGYDPSLPQEDLKSALCKHFAACGEITDIFVQDSCALVHLYGLGSLQRAVRLNGTDIGGGFTLTVEAMPYQVGRGLHC
;
A
#
# COMPACT_ATOMS: atom_id res chain seq x y z
N MET A 1 7.36 -14.43 14.88
CA MET A 1 6.24 -15.38 14.78
C MET A 1 5.73 -15.37 13.34
N ASP A 2 6.64 -15.67 12.42
CA ASP A 2 6.57 -16.76 11.46
C ASP A 2 5.30 -16.77 10.61
N GLY A 3 5.17 -15.74 9.78
CA GLY A 3 4.23 -15.67 8.66
C GLY A 3 4.69 -16.52 7.50
N SER A 4 4.51 -17.84 7.59
CA SER A 4 4.39 -18.68 6.39
C SER A 4 2.95 -18.58 5.90
N GLY A 5 2.66 -17.53 5.14
CA GLY A 5 1.39 -17.40 4.43
C GLY A 5 1.29 -18.54 3.42
N ASN A 6 0.40 -19.50 3.67
CA ASN A 6 -0.05 -20.38 2.61
C ASN A 6 -0.94 -19.53 1.70
N GLU A 7 -0.32 -18.99 0.65
CA GLU A 7 -1.01 -18.17 -0.33
C GLU A 7 -2.11 -18.99 -1.00
N CYS A 8 -3.34 -18.52 -0.88
CA CYS A 8 -4.43 -18.96 -1.73
C CYS A 8 -4.03 -18.68 -3.19
N LEU A 9 -3.93 -19.74 -3.99
CA LEU A 9 -3.73 -19.59 -5.42
C LEU A 9 -4.87 -18.74 -6.01
N PRO A 10 -4.60 -17.95 -7.05
CA PRO A 10 -5.59 -17.05 -7.63
C PRO A 10 -6.81 -17.84 -8.09
N ASN A 11 -7.98 -17.39 -7.62
CA ASN A 11 -9.23 -18.15 -7.70
C ASN A 11 -9.79 -18.33 -9.12
N THR A 12 -9.32 -17.55 -10.10
CA THR A 12 -9.61 -17.70 -11.53
C THR A 12 -8.45 -17.18 -12.39
N ALA A 13 -8.33 -17.66 -13.64
CA ALA A 13 -7.39 -17.11 -14.62
C ALA A 13 -7.64 -15.60 -14.86
N GLU A 14 -8.90 -15.16 -14.81
CA GLU A 14 -9.26 -13.75 -14.94
C GLU A 14 -8.79 -12.90 -13.75
N SER A 15 -8.95 -13.38 -12.51
CA SER A 15 -8.47 -12.66 -11.32
C SER A 15 -6.95 -12.58 -11.29
N HIS A 16 -6.26 -13.66 -11.69
CA HIS A 16 -4.82 -13.66 -11.82
C HIS A 16 -4.35 -12.61 -12.83
N GLN A 17 -4.93 -12.62 -14.03
CA GLN A 17 -4.57 -11.68 -15.09
C GLN A 17 -4.83 -10.22 -14.67
N ARG A 18 -5.91 -9.95 -13.93
CA ARG A 18 -6.20 -8.61 -13.38
C ARG A 18 -5.12 -8.16 -12.40
N LYS A 19 -4.70 -9.03 -11.48
CA LYS A 19 -3.62 -8.74 -10.52
C LYS A 19 -2.30 -8.50 -11.24
N GLU A 20 -1.92 -9.36 -12.17
CA GLU A 20 -0.69 -9.19 -12.97
C GLU A 20 -0.70 -7.89 -13.78
N ASN A 21 -1.84 -7.57 -14.39
CA ASN A 21 -1.99 -6.30 -15.10
C ASN A 21 -1.85 -5.11 -14.15
N PHE A 22 -2.40 -5.18 -12.93
CA PHE A 22 -2.24 -4.11 -11.95
C PHE A 22 -0.78 -3.95 -11.51
N VAL A 23 -0.09 -5.07 -11.22
CA VAL A 23 1.34 -5.07 -10.89
C VAL A 23 2.17 -4.48 -12.03
N ARG A 24 1.85 -4.81 -13.29
CA ARG A 24 2.54 -4.25 -14.46
C ARG A 24 2.41 -2.73 -14.54
N HIS A 25 1.20 -2.18 -14.42
CA HIS A 25 1.01 -0.72 -14.44
C HIS A 25 1.71 -0.05 -13.25
N MET A 26 1.65 -0.67 -12.06
CA MET A 26 2.37 -0.14 -10.91
C MET A 26 3.87 -0.18 -11.11
N LYS A 27 4.42 -1.21 -11.77
CA LYS A 27 5.84 -1.25 -12.12
C LYS A 27 6.21 -0.13 -13.07
N GLU A 28 5.43 0.12 -14.12
CA GLU A 28 5.66 1.24 -15.05
C GLU A 28 5.71 2.58 -14.29
N TRP A 29 4.80 2.78 -13.33
CA TRP A 29 4.84 3.95 -12.45
C TRP A 29 6.09 3.98 -11.55
N MET A 30 6.48 2.85 -10.95
CA MET A 30 7.70 2.76 -10.13
C MET A 30 8.98 3.00 -10.95
N ASP A 31 9.02 2.55 -12.21
CA ASP A 31 10.13 2.81 -13.14
C ASP A 31 10.24 4.31 -13.46
N ILE A 32 9.11 5.02 -13.59
CA ILE A 32 9.10 6.49 -13.70
C ILE A 32 9.62 7.12 -12.39
N CYS A 33 9.11 6.71 -11.23
CA CYS A 33 9.58 7.22 -9.94
C CYS A 33 11.07 6.97 -9.72
N ALA A 34 11.61 5.82 -10.14
CA ALA A 34 13.04 5.51 -10.02
C ALA A 34 13.94 6.41 -10.89
N ARG A 35 13.38 7.07 -11.92
CA ARG A 35 14.06 8.07 -12.74
C ARG A 35 13.95 9.48 -12.15
N THR A 36 13.06 9.68 -11.19
CA THR A 36 12.96 10.95 -10.48
C THR A 36 13.98 11.01 -9.36
N THR A 37 14.48 12.22 -9.10
CA THR A 37 15.27 12.50 -7.90
C THR A 37 14.38 13.17 -6.89
N MET A 38 14.36 12.64 -5.67
CA MET A 38 13.68 13.26 -4.54
C MET A 38 14.68 14.02 -3.67
N ILE A 39 14.45 15.32 -3.51
CA ILE A 39 15.28 16.21 -2.68
C ILE A 39 14.47 16.62 -1.46
N ARG A 40 14.96 16.27 -0.29
CA ARG A 40 14.45 16.78 0.98
C ARG A 40 14.97 18.19 1.18
N VAL A 41 14.05 19.09 1.46
CA VAL A 41 14.30 20.50 1.77
C VAL A 41 13.88 20.75 3.22
N GLU A 42 14.79 21.33 3.99
CA GLU A 42 14.58 21.76 5.38
C GLU A 42 15.23 23.13 5.61
N GLY A 43 15.09 23.70 6.80
CA GLY A 43 15.74 24.96 7.18
C GLY A 43 14.93 26.23 6.87
N PHE A 44 13.82 26.13 6.13
CA PHE A 44 12.87 27.24 5.93
C PHE A 44 12.07 27.57 7.20
N ASN A 45 11.27 28.64 7.16
CA ASN A 45 10.36 28.96 8.25
C ASN A 45 9.18 27.97 8.28
N THR A 46 9.05 27.21 9.37
CA THR A 46 8.09 26.09 9.48
C THR A 46 6.63 26.55 9.56
N SER A 47 6.39 27.84 9.83
CA SER A 47 5.07 28.47 9.81
C SER A 47 4.74 29.20 8.50
N SER A 48 5.60 29.10 7.48
CA SER A 48 5.39 29.77 6.19
C SER A 48 4.08 29.36 5.52
N ASP A 49 3.52 30.30 4.76
CA ASP A 49 2.39 30.01 3.91
C ASP A 49 2.77 28.95 2.85
N ARG A 50 1.91 27.94 2.69
CA ARG A 50 2.21 26.78 1.87
C ARG A 50 2.35 27.13 0.40
N LEU A 51 1.57 28.08 -0.11
CA LEU A 51 1.61 28.50 -1.50
C LEU A 51 2.85 29.36 -1.76
N VAL A 52 3.21 30.24 -0.82
CA VAL A 52 4.44 31.04 -0.90
C VAL A 52 5.67 30.14 -0.91
N LEU A 53 5.76 29.21 0.03
CA LEU A 53 6.86 28.24 0.09
C LEU A 53 6.91 27.37 -1.17
N TYR A 54 5.77 26.87 -1.63
CA TYR A 54 5.69 26.06 -2.85
C TYR A 54 6.25 26.81 -4.07
N ARG A 55 5.84 28.06 -4.28
CA ARG A 55 6.34 28.87 -5.41
C ARG A 55 7.83 29.14 -5.30
N ALA A 56 8.29 29.55 -4.12
CA ALA A 56 9.71 29.82 -3.89
C ALA A 56 10.58 28.58 -4.17
N LEU A 57 10.16 27.40 -3.73
CA LEU A 57 10.86 26.15 -4.01
C LEU A 57 10.75 25.78 -5.50
N LYS A 58 9.58 25.92 -6.13
CA LYS A 58 9.43 25.64 -7.55
C LYS A 58 10.39 26.48 -8.40
N ASP A 59 10.44 27.78 -8.15
CA ASP A 59 11.30 28.72 -8.87
C ASP A 59 12.79 28.42 -8.62
N LEU A 60 13.15 28.08 -7.37
CA LEU A 60 14.53 27.72 -7.00
C LEU A 60 15.03 26.48 -7.75
N PHE A 61 14.17 25.45 -7.89
CA PHE A 61 14.55 24.18 -8.49
C PHE A 61 14.30 24.09 -10.01
N GLU A 62 13.68 25.09 -10.63
CA GLU A 62 13.37 25.11 -12.07
C GLU A 62 14.60 24.88 -12.96
N THR A 63 15.78 25.32 -12.50
CA THR A 63 17.06 25.14 -13.23
C THR A 63 17.70 23.76 -13.04
N CYS A 64 17.24 22.98 -12.07
CA CYS A 64 17.77 21.65 -11.76
C CYS A 64 17.15 20.57 -12.65
N GLY A 65 15.91 20.77 -13.08
CA GLY A 65 15.13 19.83 -13.89
C GLY A 65 13.65 20.22 -13.87
N GLU A 66 12.81 19.37 -14.46
CA GLU A 66 11.36 19.51 -14.37
C GLU A 66 10.89 19.21 -12.95
N VAL A 67 10.24 20.19 -12.31
CA VAL A 67 9.64 20.03 -10.98
C VAL A 67 8.28 19.35 -11.14
N GLU A 68 8.26 18.04 -11.01
CA GLU A 68 7.05 17.20 -11.11
C GLU A 68 6.06 17.52 -9.98
N ASN A 69 6.56 17.55 -8.74
CA ASN A 69 5.74 17.78 -7.56
C ASN A 69 6.58 18.28 -6.38
N ILE A 70 5.93 19.01 -5.46
CA ILE A 70 6.51 19.40 -4.17
C ILE A 70 5.56 18.93 -3.06
N GLU A 71 5.99 17.91 -2.32
CA GLU A 71 5.24 17.40 -1.17
C GLU A 71 5.57 18.20 0.09
N ILE A 72 4.60 18.93 0.61
CA ILE A 72 4.74 19.66 1.88
C ILE A 72 4.30 18.75 3.03
N ARG A 73 5.28 18.26 3.81
CA ARG A 73 5.01 17.40 4.96
C ARG A 73 4.76 18.23 6.20
N VAL A 74 3.56 18.11 6.73
CA VAL A 74 3.11 18.83 7.91
C VAL A 74 3.06 17.89 9.10
N ASP A 75 3.52 18.40 10.22
CA ASP A 75 3.39 17.72 11.50
C ASP A 75 1.91 17.68 11.92
N PRO A 76 1.35 16.49 12.21
CA PRO A 76 -0.08 16.35 12.46
C PRO A 76 -0.53 17.06 13.74
N GLU A 77 0.35 17.26 14.72
CA GLU A 77 0.03 17.89 16.01
C GLU A 77 0.16 19.41 15.93
N SER A 78 1.36 19.90 15.66
CA SER A 78 1.68 21.34 15.62
C SER A 78 1.14 22.06 14.39
N LYS A 79 0.77 21.31 13.34
CA LYS A 79 0.37 21.83 12.02
C LYS A 79 1.48 22.62 11.30
N LEU A 80 2.71 22.59 11.80
CA LEU A 80 3.86 23.22 11.19
C LEU A 80 4.45 22.35 10.08
N ILE A 81 5.06 22.99 9.10
CA ILE A 81 5.76 22.31 8.01
C ILE A 81 7.07 21.75 8.56
N ARG A 82 7.25 20.43 8.49
CA ARG A 82 8.45 19.74 8.96
C ARG A 82 9.55 19.70 7.90
N SER A 83 9.16 19.39 6.67
CA SER A 83 10.07 19.22 5.53
C SER A 83 9.28 19.31 4.23
N CYS A 84 9.92 19.74 3.15
CA CYS A 84 9.37 19.57 1.80
C CYS A 84 10.14 18.50 1.06
N LEU A 85 9.48 17.75 0.18
CA LEU A 85 10.15 16.93 -0.81
C LEU A 85 9.91 17.52 -2.19
N VAL A 86 10.98 17.85 -2.89
CA VAL A 86 10.93 18.27 -4.29
C VAL A 86 11.26 17.06 -5.14
N ILE A 87 10.35 16.70 -6.04
CA ILE A 87 10.52 15.60 -6.99
C ILE A 87 10.94 16.21 -8.33
N LEU A 88 12.14 15.86 -8.77
CA LEU A 88 12.75 16.38 -9.99
C LEU A 88 12.89 15.28 -11.03
N LEU A 89 12.57 15.62 -12.27
CA LEU A 89 12.87 14.81 -13.43
C LEU A 89 13.92 15.51 -14.30
N GLY A 90 14.95 14.78 -14.71
CA GLY A 90 15.98 15.31 -15.61
C GLY A 90 17.37 14.76 -15.33
N GLU A 91 18.21 14.79 -16.36
CA GLU A 91 19.60 14.37 -16.26
C GLU A 91 20.41 15.34 -15.37
N GLY A 92 21.13 14.76 -14.40
CA GLY A 92 21.91 15.52 -13.43
C GLY A 92 21.08 16.33 -12.43
N ALA A 93 19.76 16.07 -12.32
CA ALA A 93 18.88 16.83 -11.44
C ALA A 93 19.31 16.76 -9.98
N LYS A 94 19.79 15.60 -9.53
CA LYS A 94 20.34 15.39 -8.20
C LYS A 94 21.52 16.29 -7.90
N GLU A 95 22.53 16.27 -8.75
CA GLU A 95 23.76 17.02 -8.55
C GLU A 95 23.48 18.53 -8.59
N LYS A 96 22.68 18.99 -9.56
CA LYS A 96 22.26 20.40 -9.66
C LYS A 96 21.50 20.86 -8.43
N ALA A 97 20.55 20.05 -7.96
CA ALA A 97 19.77 20.36 -6.76
C ALA A 97 20.64 20.45 -5.51
N LEU A 98 21.61 19.56 -5.33
CA LEU A 98 22.50 19.57 -4.17
C LEU A 98 23.47 20.77 -4.18
N LEU A 99 23.79 21.34 -5.34
CA LEU A 99 24.55 22.59 -5.43
C LEU A 99 23.79 23.80 -4.87
N LEU A 100 22.47 23.73 -4.77
CA LEU A 100 21.64 24.79 -4.16
C LEU A 100 21.62 24.72 -2.63
N ASN A 101 22.32 23.77 -2.01
CA ASN A 101 22.36 23.64 -0.56
C ASN A 101 22.93 24.93 0.09
N GLY A 102 22.23 25.47 1.08
CA GLY A 102 22.55 26.75 1.71
C GLY A 102 21.95 27.98 1.02
N SER A 103 21.21 27.83 -0.08
CA SER A 103 20.44 28.92 -0.69
C SER A 103 19.43 29.50 0.28
N GLU A 104 19.13 30.80 0.17
CA GLU A 104 18.19 31.48 1.06
C GLU A 104 16.78 31.54 0.47
N VAL A 105 15.79 31.11 1.27
CA VAL A 105 14.36 31.30 1.01
C VAL A 105 13.76 31.93 2.26
N GLU A 106 13.05 33.05 2.09
CA GLU A 106 12.46 33.82 3.20
C GLU A 106 13.48 34.20 4.29
N GLY A 107 14.71 34.53 3.87
CA GLY A 107 15.82 34.90 4.77
C GLY A 107 16.38 33.74 5.60
N ARG A 108 16.05 32.50 5.24
CA ARG A 108 16.52 31.27 5.90
C ARG A 108 17.33 30.43 4.92
N LYS A 109 18.48 29.95 5.36
CA LYS A 109 19.29 29.03 4.56
C LYS A 109 18.67 27.64 4.56
N LEU A 110 18.47 27.09 3.37
CA LEU A 110 17.94 25.76 3.17
C LEU A 110 19.00 24.69 3.41
N THR A 111 18.57 23.57 3.96
CA THR A 111 19.36 22.32 4.00
C THR A 111 18.75 21.35 3.00
N LEU A 112 19.54 20.93 2.01
CA LEU A 112 19.12 20.04 0.94
C LEU A 112 19.82 18.69 1.07
N SER A 113 19.06 17.60 0.99
CA SER A 113 19.60 16.24 0.93
C SER A 113 18.84 15.37 -0.05
N ALA A 114 19.56 14.48 -0.75
CA ALA A 114 18.93 13.50 -1.62
C ALA A 114 18.27 12.39 -0.78
N VAL A 115 17.07 12.00 -1.17
CA VAL A 115 16.34 10.88 -0.56
C VAL A 115 16.57 9.65 -1.43
N GLU A 116 17.40 8.75 -0.94
CA GLU A 116 17.60 7.46 -1.57
C GLU A 116 16.49 6.48 -1.16
N PRO A 117 16.08 5.55 -2.04
CA PRO A 117 15.22 4.44 -1.66
C PRO A 117 15.87 3.62 -0.53
N THR A 118 15.21 3.51 0.61
CA THR A 118 15.79 2.94 1.84
C THR A 118 15.73 1.41 1.93
N ASP A 119 14.97 0.74 1.07
CA ASP A 119 14.64 -0.69 1.21
C ASP A 119 15.41 -1.61 0.23
N GLY A 120 16.19 -1.04 -0.69
CA GLY A 120 16.94 -1.81 -1.71
C GLY A 120 16.06 -2.63 -2.65
N LEU A 121 14.74 -2.40 -2.68
CA LEU A 121 13.83 -3.17 -3.50
C LEU A 121 13.90 -2.72 -4.97
N THR A 122 13.79 -3.68 -5.88
CA THR A 122 13.57 -3.39 -7.30
C THR A 122 12.19 -2.75 -7.51
N THR A 123 12.02 -2.02 -8.61
CA THR A 123 10.72 -1.44 -8.99
C THR A 123 9.63 -2.50 -9.13
N SER A 124 9.99 -3.69 -9.62
CA SER A 124 9.08 -4.85 -9.68
C SER A 124 8.66 -5.35 -8.30
N ALA A 125 9.60 -5.49 -7.36
CA ALA A 125 9.29 -5.93 -6.00
C ALA A 125 8.42 -4.91 -5.26
N ARG A 126 8.71 -3.61 -5.44
CA ARG A 126 7.92 -2.53 -4.85
C ARG A 126 6.50 -2.47 -5.43
N ALA A 127 6.35 -2.67 -6.75
CA ALA A 127 5.04 -2.73 -7.39
C ALA A 127 4.20 -3.92 -6.89
N ALA A 128 4.80 -5.12 -6.79
CA ALA A 128 4.12 -6.30 -6.26
C ALA A 128 3.65 -6.09 -4.82
N LYS A 129 4.55 -5.60 -3.95
CA LYS A 129 4.23 -5.27 -2.55
C LYS A 129 3.13 -4.23 -2.44
N TYR A 130 3.17 -3.17 -3.25
CA TYR A 130 2.13 -2.15 -3.27
C TYR A 130 0.75 -2.73 -3.62
N VAL A 131 0.68 -3.59 -4.64
CA VAL A 131 -0.58 -4.22 -5.04
C VAL A 131 -1.10 -5.14 -3.93
N GLU A 132 -0.22 -5.92 -3.31
CA GLU A 132 -0.56 -6.80 -2.19
C GLU A 132 -1.11 -5.99 -1.00
N ASP A 133 -0.41 -4.94 -0.58
CA ASP A 133 -0.84 -4.06 0.51
C ASP A 133 -2.16 -3.34 0.16
N PHE A 134 -2.32 -2.88 -1.09
CA PHE A 134 -3.54 -2.25 -1.55
C PHE A 134 -4.75 -3.20 -1.46
N GLN A 135 -4.58 -4.45 -1.90
CA GLN A 135 -5.62 -5.47 -1.84
C GLN A 135 -5.95 -5.80 -0.40
N LYS A 136 -4.95 -6.10 0.44
CA LYS A 136 -5.13 -6.40 1.86
C LYS A 136 -5.87 -5.29 2.61
N ASN A 137 -5.50 -4.03 2.39
CA ASN A 137 -6.13 -2.88 3.06
C ASN A 137 -7.56 -2.59 2.60
N ARG A 138 -7.97 -3.14 1.45
CA ARG A 138 -9.32 -3.01 0.90
C ARG A 138 -10.13 -4.30 0.97
N SER A 139 -9.57 -5.36 1.56
CA SER A 139 -10.29 -6.59 1.79
C SER A 139 -11.34 -6.40 2.88
N GLU A 140 -12.48 -7.06 2.68
CA GLU A 140 -13.51 -7.21 3.68
C GLU A 140 -13.37 -8.61 4.32
N SER A 141 -13.83 -8.76 5.56
CA SER A 141 -13.65 -10.00 6.31
C SER A 141 -14.98 -10.69 6.60
N ILE A 142 -14.97 -12.01 6.52
CA ILE A 142 -16.02 -12.88 7.08
C ILE A 142 -15.45 -13.69 8.24
N SER A 143 -16.29 -14.01 9.21
CA SER A 143 -16.05 -15.03 10.22
C SER A 143 -16.74 -16.31 9.79
N VAL A 144 -16.01 -17.42 9.81
CA VAL A 144 -16.49 -18.75 9.46
C VAL A 144 -16.36 -19.65 10.68
N THR A 145 -17.46 -20.31 11.05
CA THR A 145 -17.52 -21.32 12.10
C THR A 145 -18.31 -22.54 11.61
N GLY A 146 -18.43 -23.59 12.42
CA GLY A 146 -19.21 -24.78 12.07
C GLY A 146 -18.50 -25.76 11.14
N TYR A 147 -17.19 -25.60 10.93
CA TYR A 147 -16.33 -26.59 10.28
C TYR A 147 -15.92 -27.71 11.26
N ASP A 148 -15.37 -28.80 10.75
CA ASP A 148 -14.84 -29.90 11.56
C ASP A 148 -13.63 -29.43 12.42
N PRO A 149 -13.73 -29.44 13.76
CA PRO A 149 -12.63 -29.01 14.63
C PRO A 149 -11.43 -29.97 14.62
N SER A 150 -11.60 -31.19 14.09
CA SER A 150 -10.51 -32.16 13.96
C SER A 150 -9.67 -31.97 12.68
N LEU A 151 -10.12 -31.13 11.76
CA LEU A 151 -9.44 -30.88 10.50
C LEU A 151 -8.11 -30.13 10.74
N PRO A 152 -6.98 -30.60 10.18
CA PRO A 152 -5.72 -29.86 10.25
C PRO A 152 -5.87 -28.46 9.67
N GLN A 153 -5.20 -27.49 10.29
CA GLN A 153 -5.31 -26.06 9.92
C GLN A 153 -5.07 -25.81 8.42
N GLU A 154 -4.11 -26.51 7.82
CA GLU A 154 -3.77 -26.31 6.40
C GLU A 154 -4.81 -26.93 5.46
N ASP A 155 -5.43 -28.04 5.85
CA ASP A 155 -6.56 -28.62 5.12
C ASP A 155 -7.80 -27.73 5.24
N LEU A 156 -8.04 -27.15 6.42
CA LEU A 156 -9.10 -26.16 6.64
C LEU A 156 -8.88 -24.92 5.76
N LYS A 157 -7.68 -24.34 5.78
CA LYS A 157 -7.34 -23.19 4.91
C LYS A 157 -7.56 -23.53 3.44
N SER A 158 -7.12 -24.70 2.98
CA SER A 158 -7.31 -25.14 1.58
C SER A 158 -8.80 -25.31 1.23
N ALA A 159 -9.59 -25.88 2.13
CA ALA A 159 -11.02 -26.06 1.95
C ALA A 159 -11.76 -24.71 1.89
N LEU A 160 -11.48 -23.81 2.84
CA LEU A 160 -12.03 -22.45 2.84
C LEU A 160 -11.60 -21.67 1.60
N CYS A 161 -10.34 -21.81 1.19
CA CYS A 161 -9.80 -21.18 0.00
C CYS A 161 -10.61 -21.56 -1.24
N LYS A 162 -10.82 -22.87 -1.46
CA LYS A 162 -11.61 -23.40 -2.58
C LYS A 162 -13.07 -22.99 -2.49
N HIS A 163 -13.66 -23.05 -1.30
CA HIS A 163 -15.09 -22.77 -1.09
C HIS A 163 -15.44 -21.31 -1.39
N PHE A 164 -14.61 -20.38 -0.93
CA PHE A 164 -14.82 -18.95 -1.13
C PHE A 164 -14.17 -18.40 -2.41
N ALA A 165 -13.56 -19.25 -3.23
CA ALA A 165 -12.82 -18.84 -4.42
C ALA A 165 -13.66 -17.99 -5.39
N ALA A 166 -14.92 -18.39 -5.62
CA ALA A 166 -15.85 -17.67 -6.49
C ALA A 166 -16.39 -16.36 -5.86
N CYS A 167 -16.16 -16.13 -4.57
CA CYS A 167 -16.64 -14.94 -3.88
C CYS A 167 -15.72 -13.74 -4.13
N GLY A 168 -14.42 -13.93 -4.25
CA GLY A 168 -13.46 -12.85 -4.49
C GLY A 168 -12.02 -13.36 -4.44
N GLU A 169 -11.05 -12.46 -4.53
CA GLU A 169 -9.66 -12.82 -4.30
C GLU A 169 -9.44 -12.94 -2.79
N ILE A 170 -8.98 -14.11 -2.33
CA ILE A 170 -8.67 -14.32 -0.92
C ILE A 170 -7.28 -13.75 -0.66
N THR A 171 -7.20 -12.71 0.16
CA THR A 171 -5.91 -12.07 0.49
C THR A 171 -5.27 -12.65 1.73
N ASP A 172 -6.06 -13.26 2.61
CA ASP A 172 -5.56 -13.92 3.83
C ASP A 172 -6.60 -14.83 4.48
N ILE A 173 -6.15 -15.83 5.22
CA ILE A 173 -6.98 -16.69 6.07
C ILE A 173 -6.30 -16.87 7.44
N PHE A 174 -6.96 -16.37 8.49
CA PHE A 174 -6.54 -16.56 9.88
C PHE A 174 -7.41 -17.59 10.57
N VAL A 175 -6.83 -18.68 11.04
CA VAL A 175 -7.53 -19.66 11.88
C VAL A 175 -7.26 -19.32 13.33
N GLN A 176 -8.34 -19.14 14.10
CA GLN A 176 -8.35 -18.91 15.55
C GLN A 176 -9.00 -20.10 16.25
N ASP A 177 -8.91 -20.15 17.58
CA ASP A 177 -9.40 -21.27 18.40
C ASP A 177 -10.89 -21.59 18.19
N SER A 178 -11.71 -20.61 17.78
CA SER A 178 -13.17 -20.76 17.65
C SER A 178 -13.74 -20.36 16.30
N CYS A 179 -12.95 -19.77 15.40
CA CYS A 179 -13.40 -19.35 14.07
C CYS A 179 -12.22 -19.22 13.09
N ALA A 180 -12.55 -19.19 11.80
CA ALA A 180 -11.63 -18.79 10.75
C ALA A 180 -12.07 -17.45 10.16
N LEU A 181 -11.15 -16.49 10.07
CA LEU A 181 -11.35 -15.23 9.39
C LEU A 181 -10.84 -15.35 7.96
N VAL A 182 -11.69 -15.06 6.98
CA VAL A 182 -11.32 -15.05 5.56
C VAL A 182 -11.40 -13.62 5.05
N HIS A 183 -10.30 -13.12 4.49
CA HIS A 183 -10.20 -11.78 3.94
C HIS A 183 -10.37 -11.82 2.42
N LEU A 184 -11.36 -11.09 1.90
CA LEU A 184 -11.78 -11.12 0.51
C LEU A 184 -11.68 -9.73 -0.13
N TYR A 185 -10.88 -9.64 -1.19
CA TYR A 185 -10.81 -8.48 -2.06
C TYR A 185 -11.72 -8.66 -3.29
N GLY A 186 -12.37 -7.57 -3.69
CA GLY A 186 -13.16 -7.50 -4.93
C GLY A 186 -14.59 -7.04 -4.71
N LEU A 187 -15.16 -6.37 -5.71
CA LEU A 187 -16.49 -5.78 -5.61
C LEU A 187 -17.55 -6.84 -5.28
N GLY A 188 -18.31 -6.62 -4.21
CA GLY A 188 -19.36 -7.50 -3.74
C GLY A 188 -18.88 -8.85 -3.21
N SER A 189 -17.58 -8.98 -2.88
CA SER A 189 -17.01 -10.23 -2.37
C SER A 189 -17.64 -10.66 -1.05
N LEU A 190 -17.81 -9.72 -0.13
CA LEU A 190 -18.48 -9.94 1.15
C LEU A 190 -19.90 -10.46 0.96
N GLN A 191 -20.69 -9.83 0.08
CA GLN A 191 -22.07 -10.23 -0.16
C GLN A 191 -22.17 -11.64 -0.78
N ARG A 192 -21.26 -12.00 -1.69
CA ARG A 192 -21.23 -13.36 -2.26
C ARG A 192 -20.86 -14.39 -1.19
N ALA A 193 -19.88 -14.09 -0.35
CA ALA A 193 -19.43 -15.01 0.70
C ALA A 193 -20.51 -15.28 1.76
N VAL A 194 -21.21 -14.24 2.23
CA VAL A 194 -22.30 -14.40 3.22
C VAL A 194 -23.44 -15.26 2.69
N ARG A 195 -23.69 -15.29 1.37
CA ARG A 195 -24.69 -16.19 0.76
C ARG A 195 -24.33 -17.67 0.86
N LEU A 196 -23.08 -18.00 1.17
CA LEU A 196 -22.63 -19.38 1.43
C LEU A 196 -22.89 -19.81 2.89
N ASN A 197 -23.52 -18.99 3.72
CA ASN A 197 -23.97 -19.41 5.04
C ASN A 197 -24.90 -20.64 4.95
N GLY A 198 -24.67 -21.65 5.76
CA GLY A 198 -25.45 -22.90 5.74
C GLY A 198 -24.98 -23.93 4.71
N THR A 199 -23.84 -23.70 4.05
CA THR A 199 -23.24 -24.68 3.12
C THR A 199 -22.24 -25.59 3.84
N ASP A 200 -21.99 -26.76 3.26
CA ASP A 200 -21.05 -27.77 3.76
C ASP A 200 -19.80 -27.81 2.88
N ILE A 201 -18.61 -27.89 3.49
CA ILE A 201 -17.32 -28.00 2.80
C ILE A 201 -16.75 -29.43 2.82
N GLY A 202 -17.60 -30.42 3.10
CA GLY A 202 -17.27 -31.81 3.31
C GLY A 202 -17.47 -32.24 4.77
N GLY A 203 -17.84 -33.51 4.96
CA GLY A 203 -17.88 -34.14 6.29
C GLY A 203 -19.18 -33.95 7.08
N GLY A 204 -20.19 -33.26 6.53
CA GLY A 204 -21.48 -33.05 7.21
C GLY A 204 -21.47 -31.90 8.23
N PHE A 205 -20.47 -31.02 8.11
CA PHE A 205 -20.28 -29.83 8.94
C PHE A 205 -20.79 -28.58 8.19
N THR A 206 -21.91 -28.05 8.68
CA THR A 206 -22.55 -26.88 8.09
C THR A 206 -21.88 -25.59 8.58
N LEU A 207 -21.34 -24.82 7.64
CA LEU A 207 -20.68 -23.56 7.94
C LEU A 207 -21.68 -22.49 8.37
N THR A 208 -21.32 -21.74 9.40
CA THR A 208 -21.92 -20.43 9.71
C THR A 208 -20.98 -19.34 9.22
N VAL A 209 -21.48 -18.44 8.38
CA VAL A 209 -20.70 -17.39 7.70
C VAL A 209 -21.31 -16.02 8.01
N GLU A 210 -20.55 -15.18 8.69
CA GLU A 210 -21.00 -13.86 9.12
C GLU A 210 -20.04 -12.76 8.62
N ALA A 211 -20.60 -11.64 8.19
CA ALA A 211 -19.80 -10.47 7.83
C ALA A 211 -19.21 -9.83 9.09
N MET A 212 -17.91 -9.59 9.09
CA MET A 212 -17.27 -8.84 10.17
C MET A 212 -17.44 -7.33 9.93
N PRO A 213 -17.68 -6.55 10.99
CA PRO A 213 -17.71 -5.10 10.87
C PRO A 213 -16.35 -4.60 10.39
N TYR A 214 -16.36 -3.66 9.45
CA TYR A 214 -15.15 -3.05 8.91
C TYR A 214 -14.29 -2.47 10.04
N GLN A 215 -13.12 -3.05 10.26
CA GLN A 215 -12.14 -2.53 11.21
C GLN A 215 -11.45 -1.32 10.56
N VAL A 216 -11.92 -0.11 10.90
CA VAL A 216 -11.24 1.13 10.49
C VAL A 216 -9.89 1.20 11.23
N GLY A 217 -8.78 1.01 10.51
CA GLY A 217 -7.48 1.48 10.95
C GLY A 217 -6.34 0.46 10.89
N ARG A 218 -5.66 0.41 9.75
CA ARG A 218 -4.19 0.47 9.74
C ARG A 218 -3.79 1.49 8.68
N GLY A 219 -3.67 2.74 9.12
CA GLY A 219 -3.13 3.80 8.26
C GLY A 219 -1.70 3.43 7.89
N LEU A 220 -1.49 3.13 6.61
CA LEU A 220 -0.17 3.16 5.98
C LEU A 220 0.46 4.52 6.29
N HIS A 221 1.43 4.54 7.20
CA HIS A 221 2.39 5.63 7.27
C HIS A 221 3.47 5.31 6.25
N CYS A 222 3.65 6.22 5.30
CA CYS A 222 4.66 6.17 4.25
C CYS A 222 6.08 6.04 4.81
#